data_AF-A0A1B7MEQ6-F1
#
_entry.id   AF-A0A1B7MEQ6-F1
#
_cell.length_a   1.000
_cell.length_b   1.000
_cell.length_c   1.000
_cell.angle_alpha   90.00
_cell.angle_beta   90.00
_cell.angle_gamma   90.00
#
_symmetry.space_group_name_H-M   'P 1'
#
loop_
_entity.id
_entity.type
_entity.pdbx_description
1 polymer ?
#
loop_
_entity_poly.entity_id
_entity_poly.type
_entity_poly.pdbx_seq_one_letter_code
_entity_poly.pdbx_strand_id
1 'polypeptide(L)'
;EDVFNICYRSFSLNTIALIVDQLISCLQHIHTQNFIHRDLKPTNVLIGIGNNTHIIYLVDFSISKQYRDPNTHVHIMPGHTTSLIGTPAPTPINSHCGLELGRRDDLELLIYLLIYLVHGCLPWLNREITTDSIVLDMKLNMDELCHELPCKFRHMLDYLRGLAFHAKPNYSYLRVLVQKLH
;
A
#
# COMPACT_ATOMS: atom_id res chain seq x y z
N GLU A 1 -4.04 4.25 -13.81
CA GLU A 1 -4.08 3.15 -14.80
C GLU A 1 -3.81 3.62 -16.23
N ASP A 2 -4.54 4.62 -16.74
CA ASP A 2 -4.39 5.08 -18.14
C ASP A 2 -2.95 5.52 -18.50
N VAL A 3 -2.33 6.35 -17.65
CA VAL A 3 -0.93 6.78 -17.84
C VAL A 3 0.03 5.58 -17.81
N PHE A 4 -0.25 4.58 -16.97
CA PHE A 4 0.57 3.37 -16.89
C PHE A 4 0.47 2.54 -18.17
N ASN A 5 -0.73 2.43 -18.76
CA ASN A 5 -0.95 1.77 -20.04
C ASN A 5 -0.27 2.51 -21.20
N ILE A 6 -0.31 3.85 -21.21
CA ILE A 6 0.41 4.67 -22.21
C ILE A 6 1.92 4.44 -22.14
N CYS A 7 2.46 4.20 -20.95
CA CYS A 7 3.87 3.87 -20.73
C CYS A 7 4.19 2.37 -20.83
N TYR A 8 3.39 1.59 -21.56
CA TYR A 8 3.61 0.15 -21.77
C TYR A 8 3.70 -0.65 -20.47
N ARG A 9 2.96 -0.23 -19.43
CA ARG A 9 2.88 -0.88 -18.10
C ARG A 9 4.23 -1.00 -17.40
N SER A 10 5.13 -0.03 -17.61
CA SER A 10 6.39 0.07 -16.91
C SER A 10 6.73 1.52 -16.62
N PHE A 11 7.22 1.79 -15.40
CA PHE A 11 7.76 3.09 -15.02
C PHE A 11 9.20 2.94 -14.55
N SER A 12 10.00 4.00 -14.73
CA SER A 12 11.34 4.06 -14.16
C SER A 12 11.27 4.11 -12.62
N LEU A 13 12.31 3.61 -11.94
CA LEU A 13 12.42 3.70 -10.48
C LEU A 13 12.34 5.15 -9.96
N ASN A 14 12.82 6.13 -10.74
CA ASN A 14 12.68 7.56 -10.43
C ASN A 14 11.20 8.00 -10.41
N THR A 15 10.46 7.72 -11.49
CA THR A 15 9.03 8.04 -11.60
C THR A 15 8.25 7.39 -10.47
N ILE A 16 8.55 6.12 -10.21
CA ILE A 16 7.96 5.33 -9.15
C ILE A 16 8.24 5.96 -7.78
N ALA A 17 9.48 6.34 -7.49
CA ALA A 17 9.84 6.97 -6.21
C ALA A 17 9.10 8.30 -6.00
N LEU A 18 8.93 9.11 -7.05
CA LEU A 18 8.16 10.37 -6.99
C LEU A 18 6.68 10.12 -6.69
N ILE A 19 6.07 9.11 -7.31
CA ILE A 19 4.66 8.74 -7.05
C ILE A 19 4.50 8.27 -5.61
N VAL A 20 5.37 7.37 -5.15
CA VAL A 20 5.28 6.79 -3.80
C VAL A 20 5.54 7.85 -2.72
N ASP A 21 6.48 8.78 -2.91
CA ASP A 21 6.71 9.86 -1.94
C ASP A 21 5.45 10.72 -1.70
N GLN A 22 4.72 11.02 -2.77
CA GLN A 22 3.43 11.72 -2.68
C GLN A 22 2.36 10.85 -2.00
N LEU A 23 2.27 9.56 -2.33
CA LEU A 23 1.31 8.65 -1.70
C LEU A 23 1.58 8.42 -0.21
N ILE A 24 2.85 8.37 0.23
CA ILE A 24 3.19 8.36 1.66
C ILE A 24 2.65 9.63 2.34
N SER A 25 2.79 10.78 1.68
CA SER A 25 2.28 12.06 2.19
C SER A 25 0.75 12.07 2.26
N CYS A 26 0.05 11.55 1.25
CA CYS A 26 -1.40 11.38 1.26
C CYS A 26 -1.87 10.48 2.40
N LEU A 27 -1.28 9.29 2.54
CA LEU A 27 -1.62 8.35 3.62
C LEU A 27 -1.30 8.94 4.98
N GLN A 28 -0.16 9.59 5.15
CA GLN A 28 0.18 10.29 6.40
C GLN A 28 -0.89 11.34 6.74
N HIS A 29 -1.33 12.12 5.76
CA HIS A 29 -2.40 13.10 5.96
C HIS A 29 -3.71 12.43 6.41
N ILE A 30 -4.17 11.40 5.71
CA ILE A 30 -5.37 10.63 6.09
C ILE A 30 -5.27 10.10 7.52
N HIS A 31 -4.11 9.52 7.87
CA HIS A 31 -3.84 9.01 9.21
C HIS A 31 -3.83 10.10 10.30
N THR A 32 -3.40 11.33 9.98
CA THR A 32 -3.48 12.47 10.91
C THR A 32 -4.93 12.90 11.16
N GLN A 33 -5.80 12.73 10.15
CA GLN A 33 -7.25 12.97 10.26
C GLN A 33 -8.00 11.82 10.94
N ASN A 34 -7.29 10.86 11.56
CA ASN A 34 -7.85 9.74 12.33
C ASN A 34 -8.50 8.62 11.49
N PHE A 35 -8.29 8.61 10.18
CA PHE A 35 -8.78 7.58 9.26
C PHE A 35 -7.67 6.69 8.72
N ILE A 36 -8.03 5.48 8.32
CA ILE A 36 -7.28 4.60 7.43
C ILE A 36 -8.09 4.42 6.14
N HIS A 37 -7.41 4.35 5.00
CA HIS A 37 -8.00 4.31 3.66
C HIS A 37 -8.57 2.93 3.30
N ARG A 38 -7.79 1.87 3.56
CA ARG A 38 -8.10 0.44 3.34
C ARG A 38 -8.26 -0.04 1.89
N ASP A 39 -8.30 0.85 0.89
CA ASP A 39 -8.40 0.47 -0.53
C ASP A 39 -7.42 1.20 -1.46
N LEU A 40 -6.12 1.16 -1.15
CA LEU A 40 -5.12 1.73 -2.05
C LEU A 40 -4.86 0.79 -3.24
N LYS A 41 -5.21 1.25 -4.45
CA LYS A 41 -5.06 0.52 -5.72
C LYS A 41 -4.89 1.47 -6.91
N PRO A 42 -4.38 1.00 -8.07
CA PRO A 42 -4.06 1.86 -9.21
C PRO A 42 -5.22 2.72 -9.75
N THR A 43 -6.47 2.25 -9.62
CA THR A 43 -7.66 3.01 -10.07
C THR A 43 -8.03 4.14 -9.13
N ASN A 44 -7.58 4.10 -7.87
CA ASN A 44 -7.85 5.10 -6.85
C ASN A 44 -6.72 6.15 -6.76
N VAL A 45 -5.68 6.02 -7.58
CA VAL A 45 -4.55 6.95 -7.68
C VAL A 45 -4.67 7.72 -8.98
N LEU A 46 -4.93 9.03 -8.89
CA LEU A 46 -5.15 9.92 -10.02
C LEU A 46 -4.01 10.93 -10.15
N ILE A 47 -3.79 11.42 -11.37
CA ILE A 47 -2.85 12.49 -11.68
C ILE A 47 -3.66 13.74 -12.00
N GLY A 48 -3.23 14.91 -11.51
CA GLY A 48 -3.87 16.18 -11.82
C GLY A 48 -3.79 16.55 -13.32
N ILE A 49 -4.55 17.55 -13.71
CA ILE A 49 -4.59 18.05 -15.10
C ILE A 49 -4.11 19.51 -15.17
N GLY A 50 -3.75 19.96 -16.38
CA GLY A 50 -3.25 21.32 -16.61
C GLY A 50 -1.96 21.60 -15.84
N ASN A 51 -1.98 22.60 -14.96
CA ASN A 51 -0.82 22.97 -14.15
C ASN A 51 -0.52 21.97 -13.01
N ASN A 52 -1.44 21.03 -12.73
CA ASN A 52 -1.34 20.09 -11.61
C ASN A 52 -0.92 18.68 -12.05
N THR A 53 -0.39 18.49 -13.26
CA THR A 53 0.03 17.18 -13.78
C THR A 53 1.15 16.50 -12.99
N HIS A 54 1.81 17.23 -12.10
CA HIS A 54 2.82 16.73 -11.17
C HIS A 54 2.23 16.26 -9.82
N ILE A 55 0.93 16.48 -9.58
CA ILE A 55 0.25 16.18 -8.32
C ILE A 55 -0.47 14.84 -8.42
N ILE A 56 -0.23 13.99 -7.42
CA ILE A 56 -0.96 12.74 -7.20
C ILE A 56 -2.11 12.97 -6.22
N TYR A 57 -3.28 12.44 -6.58
CA TYR A 57 -4.47 12.42 -5.74
C TYR A 57 -4.83 10.97 -5.38
N LEU A 58 -5.19 10.76 -4.11
CA LEU A 58 -5.80 9.52 -3.64
C LEU A 58 -7.30 9.76 -3.45
N VAL A 59 -8.12 8.94 -4.09
CA VAL A 59 -9.58 9.04 -4.09
C VAL A 59 -10.24 7.76 -3.59
N ASP A 60 -11.57 7.80 -3.47
CA ASP A 60 -12.43 6.69 -3.04
C ASP A 60 -12.23 6.26 -1.57
N PHE A 61 -12.96 6.96 -0.69
CA PHE A 61 -12.99 6.70 0.74
C PHE A 61 -14.18 5.82 1.17
N SER A 62 -14.83 5.13 0.22
CA SER A 62 -16.07 4.38 0.46
C SER A 62 -15.92 3.30 1.55
N ILE A 63 -14.74 2.72 1.66
CA ILE A 63 -14.39 1.76 2.71
C ILE A 63 -13.37 2.30 3.70
N SER A 64 -13.15 3.60 3.79
CA SER A 64 -12.30 4.17 4.85
C SER A 64 -12.91 3.95 6.23
N LYS A 65 -12.07 3.94 7.27
CA LYS A 65 -12.51 3.72 8.65
C LYS A 65 -11.74 4.58 9.63
N GLN A 66 -12.44 5.10 10.63
CA GLN A 66 -11.82 5.81 11.74
C GLN A 66 -11.08 4.80 12.64
N TYR A 67 -9.77 4.93 12.75
CA TYR A 67 -8.93 3.99 13.52
C TYR A 67 -8.66 4.45 14.95
N ARG A 68 -8.99 5.70 15.28
CA ARG A 68 -8.88 6.25 16.64
C ARG A 68 -9.93 7.33 16.86
N ASP A 69 -10.31 7.53 18.11
CA ASP A 69 -11.18 8.63 18.49
C ASP A 69 -10.52 10.00 18.18
N PRO A 70 -11.24 10.96 17.57
CA PRO A 70 -10.66 12.22 17.15
C PRO A 70 -10.29 13.14 18.32
N ASN A 71 -10.92 12.99 19.48
CA ASN A 71 -10.72 13.86 20.64
C ASN A 71 -9.65 13.32 21.59
N THR A 72 -9.74 12.02 21.90
CA THR A 72 -8.88 11.34 22.87
C THR A 72 -7.66 10.68 22.22
N HIS A 73 -7.68 10.52 20.88
CA HIS A 73 -6.69 9.77 20.13
C HIS A 73 -6.50 8.31 20.58
N VAL A 74 -7.46 7.77 21.33
CA VAL A 74 -7.51 6.36 21.71
C VAL A 74 -7.78 5.54 20.46
N HIS A 75 -6.86 4.62 20.17
CA HIS A 75 -6.94 3.74 19.01
C HIS A 75 -8.02 2.66 19.22
N ILE A 76 -8.65 2.22 18.13
CA ILE A 76 -9.54 1.06 18.15
C ILE A 76 -8.79 -0.18 18.68
N MET A 77 -9.49 -1.08 19.33
CA MET A 77 -8.90 -2.33 19.81
C MET A 77 -8.61 -3.28 18.64
N PRO A 78 -7.61 -4.17 18.76
CA PRO A 78 -7.44 -5.27 17.83
C PRO A 78 -8.71 -6.14 17.82
N GLY A 79 -9.07 -6.68 16.67
CA GLY A 79 -10.25 -7.50 16.51
C GLY A 79 -10.19 -8.37 15.26
N HIS A 80 -11.26 -9.11 15.04
CA HIS A 80 -11.43 -9.97 13.87
C HIS A 80 -12.55 -9.46 12.96
N THR A 81 -12.41 -9.68 11.67
CA THR A 81 -13.40 -9.34 10.64
C THR A 81 -13.88 -10.63 9.98
N THR A 82 -15.18 -10.74 9.74
CA THR A 82 -15.78 -11.92 9.08
C THR A 82 -15.67 -11.87 7.56
N SER A 83 -15.31 -10.70 7.01
CA SER A 83 -15.14 -10.47 5.58
C SER A 83 -13.74 -9.95 5.29
N LEU A 84 -13.23 -10.30 4.11
CA LEU A 84 -12.07 -9.66 3.53
C LEU A 84 -12.34 -8.16 3.34
N ILE A 85 -11.39 -7.30 3.73
CA ILE A 85 -11.48 -5.86 3.53
C ILE A 85 -10.68 -5.46 2.29
N GLY A 86 -11.30 -4.68 1.41
CA GLY A 86 -10.66 -4.15 0.20
C GLY A 86 -10.65 -5.13 -0.97
N THR A 87 -9.80 -4.85 -1.96
CA THR A 87 -9.72 -5.65 -3.19
C THR A 87 -8.88 -6.93 -2.98
N PRO A 88 -9.36 -8.15 -3.30
CA PRO A 88 -8.68 -9.43 -2.99
C PRO A 88 -7.22 -9.53 -3.40
N ALA A 89 -6.88 -9.03 -4.59
CA ALA A 89 -5.54 -9.12 -5.10
C ALA A 89 -4.53 -8.31 -4.27
N PRO A 90 -4.65 -6.97 -4.11
CA PRO A 90 -3.69 -6.20 -3.34
C PRO A 90 -3.91 -6.23 -1.83
N THR A 91 -5.02 -6.75 -1.28
CA THR A 91 -5.36 -6.65 0.17
C THR A 91 -4.21 -7.06 1.11
N PRO A 92 -4.00 -6.38 2.26
CA PRO A 92 -2.88 -6.67 3.18
C PRO A 92 -2.98 -8.07 3.79
N ILE A 93 -1.85 -8.62 4.26
CA ILE A 93 -1.81 -9.96 4.92
C ILE A 93 -2.81 -10.04 6.07
N ASN A 94 -2.90 -8.98 6.89
CA ASN A 94 -3.82 -8.97 8.03
C ASN A 94 -5.29 -9.08 7.59
N SER A 95 -5.66 -8.57 6.42
CA SER A 95 -7.02 -8.73 5.87
C SER A 95 -7.29 -10.17 5.45
N HIS A 96 -6.32 -10.84 4.82
CA HIS A 96 -6.38 -12.29 4.53
C HIS A 96 -6.55 -13.12 5.80
N CYS A 97 -5.93 -12.71 6.90
CA CYS A 97 -6.06 -13.36 8.21
C CYS A 97 -7.33 -12.97 9.00
N GLY A 98 -8.23 -12.15 8.41
CA GLY A 98 -9.44 -11.67 9.08
C GLY A 98 -9.15 -10.84 10.33
N LEU A 99 -8.07 -10.06 10.32
CA LEU A 99 -7.70 -9.14 11.39
C LEU A 99 -8.14 -7.72 11.07
N GLU A 100 -8.46 -6.96 12.12
CA GLU A 100 -8.71 -5.52 12.00
C GLU A 100 -7.48 -4.81 11.41
N LEU A 101 -7.74 -3.87 10.49
CA LEU A 101 -6.69 -3.12 9.82
C LEU A 101 -6.35 -1.85 10.58
N GLY A 102 -5.06 -1.52 10.57
CA GLY A 102 -4.50 -0.29 11.11
C GLY A 102 -3.65 0.43 10.07
N ARG A 103 -2.92 1.46 10.52
CA ARG A 103 -2.12 2.32 9.62
C ARG A 103 -1.00 1.60 8.89
N ARG A 104 -0.47 0.52 9.50
CA ARG A 104 0.59 -0.32 8.89
C ARG A 104 0.08 -1.01 7.63
N ASP A 105 -1.21 -1.33 7.59
CA ASP A 105 -1.83 -2.10 6.52
C ASP A 105 -2.05 -1.25 5.26
N ASP A 106 -2.39 0.03 5.41
CA ASP A 106 -2.41 1.01 4.30
C ASP A 106 -1.03 1.18 3.65
N LEU A 107 0.03 1.13 4.46
CA LEU A 107 1.41 1.25 3.97
C LEU A 107 1.90 -0.07 3.35
N GLU A 108 1.43 -1.23 3.82
CA GLU A 108 1.70 -2.51 3.16
C GLU A 108 1.05 -2.56 1.77
N LEU A 109 -0.19 -2.07 1.64
CA LEU A 109 -0.87 -1.87 0.34
C LEU A 109 -0.04 -1.00 -0.60
N LEU A 110 0.58 0.06 -0.07
CA LEU A 110 1.45 0.94 -0.87
C LEU A 110 2.66 0.19 -1.43
N ILE A 111 3.22 -0.77 -0.70
CA ILE A 111 4.31 -1.60 -1.23
C ILE A 111 3.80 -2.54 -2.32
N TYR A 112 2.61 -3.12 -2.20
CA TYR A 112 2.04 -3.93 -3.29
C TYR A 112 1.75 -3.10 -4.54
N LEU A 113 1.25 -1.87 -4.38
CA LEU A 113 1.12 -0.93 -5.48
C LEU A 113 2.49 -0.63 -6.13
N LEU A 114 3.52 -0.47 -5.31
CA LEU A 114 4.87 -0.23 -5.77
C LEU A 114 5.43 -1.40 -6.61
N ILE A 115 5.25 -2.64 -6.14
CA ILE A 115 5.61 -3.87 -6.87
C ILE A 115 4.86 -3.94 -8.21
N TYR A 116 3.57 -3.62 -8.20
CA TYR A 116 2.75 -3.55 -9.41
C TYR A 116 3.29 -2.54 -10.43
N LEU A 117 3.73 -1.36 -9.99
CA LEU A 117 4.28 -0.33 -10.88
C LEU A 117 5.64 -0.72 -11.48
N VAL A 118 6.42 -1.56 -10.80
CA VAL A 118 7.69 -2.09 -11.32
C VAL A 118 7.46 -3.19 -12.34
N HIS A 119 6.64 -4.19 -12.01
CA HIS A 119 6.49 -5.40 -12.83
C HIS A 119 5.32 -5.38 -13.82
N GLY A 120 4.47 -4.34 -13.77
CA GLY A 120 3.24 -4.28 -14.59
C GLY A 120 2.11 -5.17 -14.11
N CYS A 121 2.35 -6.02 -13.12
CA CYS A 121 1.39 -6.97 -12.55
C CYS A 121 1.82 -7.36 -11.13
N LEU A 122 0.89 -7.91 -10.35
CA LEU A 122 1.22 -8.55 -9.08
C LEU A 122 1.61 -10.02 -9.34
N PRO A 123 2.64 -10.57 -8.67
CA PRO A 123 3.14 -11.92 -8.94
C PRO A 123 2.05 -13.01 -8.91
N TRP A 124 1.10 -12.89 -7.98
CA TRP A 124 0.01 -13.86 -7.81
C TRP A 124 -1.12 -13.74 -8.85
N LEU A 125 -1.18 -12.66 -9.63
CA LEU A 125 -2.22 -12.48 -10.65
C LEU A 125 -1.92 -13.17 -11.99
N ASN A 126 -0.69 -13.65 -12.20
CA ASN A 126 -0.28 -14.30 -13.44
C ASN A 126 -0.51 -15.83 -13.43
N ARG A 127 -1.26 -16.35 -12.46
CA ARG A 127 -1.48 -17.80 -12.29
C ARG A 127 -2.88 -18.19 -12.78
N GLU A 128 -2.98 -19.35 -13.42
CA GLU A 128 -4.25 -19.90 -13.92
C GLU A 128 -5.27 -20.16 -12.80
N ILE A 129 -4.80 -20.60 -11.63
CA ILE A 129 -5.60 -20.82 -10.43
C ILE A 129 -5.00 -20.00 -9.29
N THR A 130 -5.80 -19.10 -8.73
CA THR A 130 -5.39 -18.21 -7.66
C THR A 130 -6.44 -18.24 -6.55
N THR A 131 -6.14 -18.93 -5.44
CA THR A 131 -6.96 -18.91 -4.22
C THR A 131 -6.38 -17.93 -3.22
N ASP A 132 -7.18 -17.49 -2.23
CA ASP A 132 -6.71 -16.59 -1.18
C ASP A 132 -5.52 -17.17 -0.40
N SER A 133 -5.48 -18.49 -0.18
CA SER A 133 -4.35 -19.16 0.45
C SER A 133 -3.06 -19.06 -0.37
N ILE A 134 -3.14 -19.22 -1.70
CA ILE A 134 -1.98 -19.09 -2.59
C ILE A 134 -1.48 -17.64 -2.59
N VAL A 135 -2.39 -16.66 -2.64
CA VAL A 135 -2.04 -15.24 -2.57
C VAL A 135 -1.34 -14.93 -1.25
N LEU A 136 -1.84 -15.46 -0.13
CA LEU A 136 -1.23 -15.28 1.19
C LEU A 136 0.17 -15.90 1.27
N ASP A 137 0.34 -17.13 0.80
CA ASP A 137 1.64 -17.81 0.80
C ASP A 137 2.70 -17.03 0.00
N MET A 138 2.32 -16.51 -1.18
CA MET A 138 3.19 -15.68 -2.00
C MET A 138 3.54 -14.34 -1.33
N LYS A 139 2.59 -13.73 -0.61
CA LYS A 139 2.86 -12.50 0.16
C LYS A 139 3.80 -12.75 1.34
N LEU A 140 3.71 -13.91 1.98
CA LEU A 140 4.57 -14.29 3.09
C LEU A 140 5.99 -14.66 2.62
N ASN A 141 6.13 -15.20 1.40
CA ASN A 141 7.43 -15.49 0.79
C ASN A 141 8.17 -14.21 0.38
N MET A 142 8.88 -13.60 1.32
CA MET A 142 9.62 -12.35 1.11
C MET A 142 10.67 -12.43 0.00
N ASP A 143 11.29 -13.59 -0.20
CA ASP A 143 12.35 -13.76 -1.18
C ASP A 143 11.78 -13.78 -2.61
N GLU A 144 10.63 -14.43 -2.80
CA GLU A 144 9.90 -14.40 -4.07
C GLU A 144 9.23 -13.04 -4.31
N LEU A 145 8.62 -12.46 -3.28
CA LEU A 145 7.95 -11.15 -3.36
C LEU A 145 8.92 -10.01 -3.71
N CYS A 146 10.15 -10.08 -3.19
CA CYS A 146 11.20 -9.08 -3.43
C CYS A 146 12.19 -9.48 -4.53
N HIS A 147 11.93 -10.56 -5.27
CA HIS A 147 12.81 -11.02 -6.34
C HIS A 147 12.98 -9.92 -7.40
N GLU A 148 14.22 -9.66 -7.82
CA GLU A 148 14.57 -8.60 -8.78
C GLU A 148 14.19 -7.16 -8.38
N LEU A 149 13.79 -6.94 -7.13
CA LEU A 149 13.50 -5.60 -6.60
C LEU A 149 14.70 -5.05 -5.81
N PRO A 150 14.90 -3.73 -5.77
CA PRO A 150 15.89 -3.11 -4.89
C PRO A 150 15.69 -3.54 -3.43
N CYS A 151 16.78 -3.81 -2.70
CA CYS A 151 16.72 -4.27 -1.29
C CYS A 151 15.87 -3.39 -0.35
N LYS A 152 15.63 -2.12 -0.72
CA LYS A 152 14.77 -1.19 0.02
C LYS A 152 13.33 -1.68 0.12
N PHE A 153 12.82 -2.41 -0.87
CA PHE A 153 11.49 -3.03 -0.81
C PHE A 153 11.38 -3.98 0.38
N ARG A 154 12.35 -4.88 0.52
CA ARG A 154 12.45 -5.80 1.64
C ARG A 154 12.53 -5.07 2.97
N HIS A 155 13.40 -4.05 3.07
CA HIS A 155 13.51 -3.24 4.30
C HIS A 155 12.21 -2.51 4.66
N MET A 156 11.44 -2.02 3.68
CA MET A 156 10.14 -1.41 3.93
C MET A 156 9.13 -2.43 4.45
N LEU A 157 9.05 -3.61 3.83
CA LEU A 157 8.16 -4.69 4.26
C LEU A 157 8.53 -5.22 5.66
N ASP A 158 9.80 -5.49 5.93
CA ASP A 158 10.28 -5.94 7.24
C ASP A 158 9.91 -4.91 8.32
N TYR A 159 10.12 -3.63 8.04
CA TYR A 159 9.73 -2.54 8.92
C TYR A 159 8.21 -2.53 9.19
N LEU A 160 7.39 -2.57 8.14
CA LEU A 160 5.93 -2.50 8.25
C LEU A 160 5.34 -3.72 8.95
N ARG A 161 5.81 -4.91 8.63
CA ARG A 161 5.38 -6.18 9.25
C ARG A 161 5.80 -6.29 10.71
N GLY A 162 6.89 -5.61 11.09
CA GLY A 162 7.34 -5.50 12.48
C GLY A 162 6.54 -4.49 13.34
N LEU A 163 5.69 -3.64 12.74
CA LEU A 163 4.91 -2.68 13.49
C LEU A 163 3.78 -3.37 14.25
N ALA A 164 3.60 -3.01 15.52
CA ALA A 164 2.39 -3.36 16.28
C ALA A 164 1.15 -2.68 15.66
N PHE A 165 -0.04 -3.26 15.87
CA PHE A 165 -1.30 -2.74 15.36
C PHE A 165 -1.54 -1.26 15.70
N HIS A 166 -1.26 -0.88 16.95
CA HIS A 166 -1.42 0.49 17.44
C HIS A 166 -0.27 1.44 17.08
N ALA A 167 0.83 0.93 16.50
CA ALA A 167 2.03 1.72 16.27
C ALA A 167 1.76 2.85 15.28
N LYS A 168 2.43 3.99 15.50
CA LYS A 168 2.48 5.07 14.52
C LYS A 168 3.64 4.78 13.55
N PRO A 169 3.38 4.59 12.25
CA PRO A 169 4.46 4.42 11.29
C PRO A 169 5.38 5.63 11.24
N ASN A 170 6.66 5.40 11.00
CA ASN A 170 7.67 6.43 10.74
C ASN A 170 7.66 6.72 9.23
N TYR A 171 6.73 7.59 8.83
CA TYR A 171 6.56 7.99 7.43
C TYR A 171 7.85 8.60 6.85
N SER A 172 8.60 9.38 7.64
CA SER A 172 9.88 9.96 7.22
C SER A 172 10.92 8.90 6.89
N TYR A 173 11.02 7.83 7.68
CA TYR A 173 11.92 6.70 7.40
C TYR A 173 11.55 6.01 6.09
N LEU A 174 10.26 5.77 5.84
CA LEU A 174 9.79 5.18 4.57
C LEU A 174 10.15 6.07 3.37
N ARG A 175 9.95 7.39 3.49
CA ARG A 175 10.35 8.35 2.43
C ARG A 175 11.84 8.32 2.15
N VAL A 176 12.68 8.21 3.18
CA VAL A 176 14.13 8.05 3.01
C VAL A 176 14.48 6.75 2.27
N LEU A 177 13.77 5.64 2.53
CA LEU A 177 13.97 4.39 1.79
C LEU A 177 13.54 4.52 0.32
N VAL A 178 12.41 5.19 0.05
CA VAL A 178 11.89 5.44 -1.30
C VAL A 178 12.83 6.33 -2.11
N GLN A 179 13.38 7.38 -1.49
CA GLN A 179 14.38 8.23 -2.12
C GLN A 179 15.67 7.49 -2.48
N LYS A 180 15.97 6.36 -1.83
CA LYS A 180 17.13 5.50 -2.12
C LYS A 180 16.81 4.33 -3.06
N LEU A 181 15.70 4.40 -3.80
CA LEU A 181 15.35 3.44 -4.85
C LEU A 181 16.11 3.67 -6.16
N HIS A 182 16.72 4.85 -6.34
CA HIS A 182 17.50 5.23 -7.51
C HIS A 182 18.94 5.57 -7.13
#